data_AF-A0A3C0G2A4-F1
#
_entry.id   AF-A0A3C0G2A4-F1
#
_cell.length_a   1.000
_cell.length_b   1.000
_cell.length_c   1.000
_cell.angle_alpha   90.00
_cell.angle_beta   90.00
_cell.angle_gamma   90.00
#
_symmetry.space_group_name_H-M   'P 1'
#
loop_
_entity.id
_entity.type
_entity.pdbx_description
1 polymer ?
#
loop_
_entity_poly.entity_id
_entity_poly.type
_entity_poly.pdbx_seq_one_letter_code
_entity_poly.pdbx_strand_id
1 'polypeptide(L)'
;MKKLISIVLVFCATVGYAQRDSILKLDEVVVSDSRVKQYAEGYKVTVLQDSIIQRTNESLTSLLAFNSNIYFKENGFGMVSSPAFRGTNAS
;
A
#
# COMPACT_ATOMS: atom_id res chain seq x y z
N MET A 1 44.65 -3.90 -35.34
CA MET A 1 43.23 -3.77 -35.76
C MET A 1 42.39 -5.01 -35.44
N LYS A 2 42.76 -6.22 -35.90
CA LYS A 2 42.00 -7.47 -35.62
C LYS A 2 41.75 -7.75 -34.12
N LYS A 3 42.76 -7.50 -33.26
CA LYS A 3 42.62 -7.66 -31.79
C LYS A 3 41.64 -6.65 -31.16
N LEU A 4 41.60 -5.43 -31.66
CA LEU A 4 40.69 -4.39 -31.17
C LEU A 4 39.24 -4.72 -31.54
N ILE A 5 39.01 -5.19 -32.77
CA ILE A 5 37.70 -5.66 -33.23
C ILE A 5 37.21 -6.82 -32.37
N SER A 6 38.09 -7.78 -32.05
CA SER A 6 37.74 -8.91 -31.19
C SER A 6 37.34 -8.49 -29.78
N ILE A 7 37.97 -7.47 -29.20
CA ILE A 7 37.64 -6.95 -27.87
C ILE A 7 36.27 -6.25 -27.87
N VAL A 8 36.01 -5.43 -28.89
CA VAL A 8 34.71 -4.75 -29.05
C VAL A 8 33.58 -5.77 -29.21
N LEU A 9 33.81 -6.84 -29.95
CA LEU A 9 32.81 -7.88 -30.20
C LEU A 9 32.48 -8.67 -28.92
N VAL A 10 33.47 -8.93 -28.07
CA VAL A 10 33.25 -9.55 -26.75
C VAL A 10 32.46 -8.62 -25.82
N PHE A 11 32.74 -7.32 -25.82
CA PHE A 11 31.98 -6.35 -25.01
C PHE A 11 30.54 -6.17 -25.49
N CYS A 12 30.28 -6.21 -26.80
CA CYS A 12 28.90 -6.16 -27.31
C CYS A 12 28.11 -7.43 -26.95
N ALA A 13 28.76 -8.60 -26.93
CA ALA A 13 28.09 -9.85 -26.60
C ALA A 13 27.60 -9.87 -25.13
N THR A 14 28.38 -9.33 -24.19
CA THR A 14 28.01 -9.34 -22.75
C THR A 14 26.81 -8.44 -22.41
N VAL A 15 26.58 -7.36 -23.17
CA VAL A 15 25.42 -6.47 -22.99
C VAL A 15 24.11 -7.18 -23.34
N GLY A 16 24.12 -8.08 -24.33
CA GLY A 16 22.95 -8.87 -24.72
C GLY A 16 22.51 -9.89 -23.66
N TYR A 17 23.46 -10.45 -22.91
CA TYR A 17 23.18 -11.41 -21.83
C TYR A 17 22.72 -10.78 -20.51
N ALA A 18 22.83 -9.46 -20.35
CA ALA A 18 22.39 -8.76 -19.15
C ALA A 18 20.87 -8.50 -19.13
N GLN A 19 20.20 -8.64 -20.27
CA GLN A 19 18.76 -8.45 -20.38
C GLN A 19 18.04 -9.75 -20.02
N ARG A 20 17.41 -9.78 -18.85
CA ARG A 20 16.44 -10.82 -18.51
C ARG A 20 15.18 -10.56 -19.33
N ASP A 21 14.96 -11.36 -20.36
CA ASP A 21 13.79 -11.26 -21.26
C ASP A 21 12.49 -11.72 -20.58
N SER A 22 12.60 -12.43 -19.45
CA SER A 22 11.44 -12.90 -18.68
C SER A 22 10.89 -11.83 -17.75
N ILE A 23 9.60 -11.50 -17.91
CA ILE A 23 8.84 -10.70 -16.95
C ILE A 23 8.92 -11.38 -15.58
N LEU A 24 9.37 -10.63 -14.56
CA LEU A 24 9.37 -11.11 -13.18
C LEU A 24 7.91 -11.24 -12.71
N LYS A 25 7.41 -12.46 -12.65
CA LYS A 25 6.09 -12.74 -12.10
C LYS A 25 6.19 -12.65 -10.57
N LEU A 26 5.62 -11.59 -10.01
CA LEU A 26 5.49 -11.44 -8.56
C LEU A 26 4.41 -12.39 -8.05
N ASP A 27 4.61 -12.90 -6.84
CA ASP A 27 3.58 -13.65 -6.15
C ASP A 27 2.42 -12.73 -5.77
N GLU A 28 1.19 -13.21 -5.98
CA GLU A 28 0.00 -12.49 -5.56
C GLU A 28 -0.14 -12.54 -4.04
N VAL A 29 -0.29 -11.38 -3.42
CA VAL A 29 -0.58 -11.28 -1.99
C VAL A 29 -2.07 -10.99 -1.82
N VAL A 30 -2.83 -11.99 -1.37
CA VAL A 30 -4.25 -11.85 -1.07
C VAL A 30 -4.43 -11.34 0.35
N VAL A 31 -4.95 -10.11 0.49
CA VAL A 31 -5.33 -9.54 1.79
C VAL A 31 -6.80 -9.85 2.05
N SER A 32 -7.09 -10.60 3.12
CA SER A 32 -8.46 -10.96 3.51
C SER A 32 -8.81 -10.48 4.92
N ASP A 33 -10.12 -10.32 5.17
CA ASP A 33 -10.67 -9.95 6.48
C ASP A 33 -10.79 -11.14 7.46
N SER A 34 -10.35 -12.34 7.03
CA SER A 34 -10.39 -13.58 7.81
C SER A 34 -9.82 -13.42 9.21
N ARG A 35 -8.68 -12.72 9.34
CA ARG A 35 -8.06 -12.48 10.65
C ARG A 35 -8.91 -11.61 11.57
N VAL A 36 -9.57 -10.58 11.03
CA VAL A 36 -10.44 -9.71 11.81
C VAL A 36 -11.66 -10.49 12.27
N LYS A 37 -12.24 -11.34 11.41
CA LYS A 37 -13.39 -12.18 11.76
C LYS A 37 -13.06 -13.27 12.78
N GLN A 38 -11.88 -13.90 12.65
CA GLN A 38 -11.47 -15.03 13.48
C GLN A 38 -10.84 -14.62 14.82
N TYR A 39 -10.15 -13.48 14.87
CA TYR A 39 -9.35 -13.05 16.03
C TYR A 39 -9.76 -11.68 16.56
N ALA A 40 -11.04 -11.30 16.41
CA ALA A 40 -11.58 -10.07 17.01
C ALA A 40 -11.85 -10.19 18.51
N GLU A 41 -11.83 -11.39 19.08
CA GLU A 41 -12.14 -11.60 20.49
C GLU A 41 -11.14 -10.83 21.38
N GLY A 42 -11.66 -10.05 22.33
CA GLY A 42 -10.87 -9.15 23.18
C GLY A 42 -10.54 -7.78 22.57
N TYR A 43 -10.83 -7.55 21.28
CA TYR A 43 -10.67 -6.24 20.62
C TYR A 43 -11.99 -5.48 20.50
N LYS A 44 -11.91 -4.15 20.47
CA LYS A 44 -13.08 -3.30 20.16
C LYS A 44 -13.29 -3.27 18.64
N VAL A 45 -14.38 -3.85 18.18
CA VAL A 45 -14.81 -3.81 16.77
C VAL A 45 -15.97 -2.83 16.59
N THR A 46 -15.89 -1.98 15.58
CA THR A 46 -16.96 -1.06 15.17
C THR A 46 -17.32 -1.36 13.73
N VAL A 47 -18.61 -1.54 13.44
CA VAL A 47 -19.13 -1.74 12.08
C VAL A 47 -19.94 -0.50 11.69
N LEU A 48 -19.53 0.17 10.59
CA LEU A 48 -20.28 1.28 10.01
C LEU A 48 -21.31 0.72 9.03
N GLN A 49 -22.58 1.09 9.20
CA GLN A 49 -23.65 0.67 8.31
C GLN A 49 -23.61 1.46 7.00
N ASP A 50 -24.11 0.88 5.91
CA ASP A 50 -24.17 1.51 4.59
C ASP A 50 -24.89 2.86 4.61
N SER A 51 -25.92 3.01 5.44
CA SER A 51 -26.65 4.28 5.57
C SER A 51 -25.80 5.43 6.16
N ILE A 52 -24.77 5.11 6.95
CA ILE A 52 -23.81 6.09 7.48
C ILE A 52 -22.82 6.45 6.38
N ILE A 53 -22.31 5.44 5.66
CA ILE A 53 -21.38 5.61 4.54
C ILE A 53 -22.00 6.50 3.46
N GLN A 54 -23.26 6.25 3.08
CA GLN A 54 -23.96 7.03 2.06
C GLN A 54 -24.27 8.47 2.48
N ARG A 55 -24.45 8.72 3.79
CA ARG A 55 -24.69 10.06 4.33
C ARG A 55 -23.41 10.88 4.39
N THR A 56 -22.28 10.23 4.64
CA THR A 56 -20.97 10.86 4.63
C THR A 56 -20.33 10.68 3.25
N ASN A 57 -20.79 11.46 2.26
CA ASN A 57 -20.24 11.50 0.89
C ASN A 57 -18.87 12.19 0.78
N GLU A 58 -18.08 12.17 1.86
CA GLU A 58 -16.76 12.79 1.91
C GLU A 58 -15.65 11.73 1.83
N SER A 59 -14.47 12.06 2.38
CA SER A 59 -13.32 11.16 2.46
C SER A 59 -13.49 10.07 3.51
N LEU A 60 -12.73 8.97 3.36
CA LEU A 60 -12.59 7.94 4.39
C LEU A 60 -12.14 8.55 5.73
N THR A 61 -11.29 9.57 5.70
CA THR A 61 -10.85 10.29 6.89
C THR A 61 -12.03 10.94 7.61
N SER A 62 -12.87 11.71 6.90
CA SER A 62 -14.05 12.37 7.47
C SER A 62 -15.02 11.35 8.06
N LEU A 63 -15.29 10.27 7.33
CA LEU A 63 -16.16 9.17 7.77
C LEU A 63 -15.66 8.55 9.08
N LEU A 64 -14.38 8.22 9.16
CA LEU A 64 -13.80 7.60 10.35
C LEU A 64 -13.64 8.59 11.50
N ALA A 65 -13.23 9.83 11.24
CA ALA A 65 -13.08 10.86 12.27
C ALA A 65 -14.42 11.19 12.93
N PHE A 66 -15.52 11.23 12.16
CA PHE A 66 -16.85 11.52 12.69
C PHE A 66 -17.47 10.34 13.46
N ASN A 67 -17.16 9.10 13.05
CA ASN A 67 -17.83 7.89 13.57
C ASN A 67 -16.94 7.03 14.48
N SER A 68 -15.74 7.49 14.86
CA SER A 68 -14.82 6.73 15.71
C SER A 68 -14.05 7.62 16.68
N ASN A 69 -13.31 7.00 17.60
CA ASN A 69 -12.41 7.70 18.51
C ASN A 69 -10.96 7.63 18.02
N ILE A 70 -10.77 7.77 16.70
CA ILE A 70 -9.47 7.80 16.05
C ILE A 70 -9.20 9.26 15.68
N TYR A 71 -8.06 9.79 16.13
CA TYR A 71 -7.61 11.10 15.70
C TYR A 71 -6.90 10.96 14.36
N PHE A 72 -7.17 11.86 13.42
CA PHE A 72 -6.50 11.89 12.13
C PHE A 72 -5.70 13.18 11.98
N LYS A 73 -4.41 13.03 11.69
CA LYS A 73 -3.55 14.15 11.30
C LYS A 73 -3.49 14.19 9.77
N GLU A 74 -4.21 15.15 9.20
CA GLU A 74 -4.20 15.40 7.76
C GLU A 74 -3.13 16.43 7.38
N ASN A 75 -2.36 16.13 6.33
CA ASN A 75 -1.39 17.06 5.75
C ASN A 75 -2.02 17.89 4.62
N GLY A 76 -3.22 18.42 4.86
CA GLY A 76 -4.06 19.09 3.86
C GLY A 76 -5.33 18.30 3.52
N PHE A 77 -6.38 19.00 3.13
CA PHE A 77 -7.68 18.40 2.84
C PHE A 77 -7.59 17.40 1.68
N GLY A 78 -7.95 16.14 1.94
CA GLY A 78 -7.88 15.07 0.94
C GLY A 78 -6.47 14.56 0.62
N MET A 79 -5.46 14.97 1.39
CA MET A 79 -4.08 14.48 1.27
C MET A 79 -3.84 13.27 2.20
N VAL A 80 -2.56 12.97 2.47
CA VAL A 80 -2.17 11.90 3.41
C VAL A 80 -2.73 12.19 4.80
N SER A 81 -3.43 11.19 5.34
CA SER A 81 -4.06 11.22 6.64
C SER A 81 -3.51 10.09 7.52
N SER A 82 -2.83 10.46 8.60
CA SER A 82 -2.23 9.51 9.55
C SER A 82 -3.15 9.32 10.76
N PRO A 83 -3.60 8.09 11.07
CA PRO A 83 -4.41 7.81 12.25
C PRO A 83 -3.56 7.72 13.53
N ALA A 84 -4.11 8.22 14.63
CA ALA A 84 -3.64 8.01 15.99
C ALA A 84 -4.73 7.31 16.81
N PHE A 85 -4.35 6.25 17.50
CA PHE A 85 -5.25 5.43 18.30
C PHE A 85 -4.95 5.67 19.78
N ARG A 86 -5.97 5.99 20.58
CA ARG A 86 -5.86 6.02 22.05
C ARG A 86 -4.64 6.81 22.59
N GLY A 87 -4.35 7.97 21.99
CA GLY A 87 -3.25 8.84 22.43
C GLY A 87 -1.86 8.45 21.91
N THR A 88 -1.75 7.53 20.94
CA THR A 88 -0.51 7.34 20.19
C THR A 88 -0.25 8.50 19.23
N ASN A 89 0.98 8.61 18.72
CA ASN A 89 1.31 9.63 17.74
C ASN A 89 0.71 9.31 16.36
N ALA A 90 0.42 10.37 15.60
CA ALA A 90 0.16 10.34 14.16
C ALA A 90 1.29 11.09 13.45
N SER A 91 2.12 10.38 12.67
CA SER A 91 3.21 10.95 11.87
C SER A 91 3.00 10.70 10.39
#